data_AF-A0A522FEP3-F1
#
_entry.id   AF-A0A522FEP3-F1
#
_cell.length_a   1.000
_cell.length_b   1.000
_cell.length_c   1.000
_cell.angle_alpha   90.00
_cell.angle_beta   90.00
_cell.angle_gamma   90.00
#
_symmetry.space_group_name_H-M   'P 1'
#
loop_
_entity.id
_entity.type
_entity.pdbx_description
1 polymer ?
#
loop_
_entity_poly.entity_id
_entity_poly.type
_entity_poly.pdbx_seq_one_letter_code
_entity_poly.pdbx_strand_id
1 'polypeptide(L)' 'MKRKLLFGALFLFFVWAADSCTALKDCKFCKNVTYENGSVVSSGTETEYCGTDLITQEAKPDVTVGSLTTKVECR' A
#
# COMPACT_ATOMS: atom_id res chain seq x y z
N MET A 1 8.72 -44.82 6.33
CA MET A 1 8.72 -43.70 7.32
C MET A 1 9.47 -42.47 6.79
N LYS A 2 10.75 -42.55 6.41
CA LYS A 2 11.60 -41.39 6.03
C LYS A 2 11.08 -40.55 4.85
N ARG A 3 10.46 -41.18 3.84
CA ARG A 3 9.90 -40.47 2.67
C ARG A 3 8.70 -39.59 3.01
N LYS A 4 7.89 -39.95 4.02
CA LYS A 4 6.70 -39.15 4.41
C LYS A 4 7.09 -37.83 5.11
N LEU A 5 8.25 -37.80 5.78
CA LEU A 5 8.78 -36.59 6.40
C LEU A 5 9.24 -35.56 5.37
N LEU A 6 9.80 -36.01 4.24
CA LEU A 6 10.21 -35.12 3.14
C LEU A 6 9.01 -34.40 2.50
N PHE A 7 7.89 -35.11 2.30
CA PHE A 7 6.68 -34.50 1.76
C PHE A 7 6.02 -33.53 2.75
N GLY A 8 6.06 -33.81 4.06
CA GLY A 8 5.56 -32.89 5.08
C GLY A 8 6.38 -31.60 5.17
N ALA A 9 7.71 -31.70 5.08
CA ALA A 9 8.59 -30.53 5.09
C ALA A 9 8.40 -29.63 3.86
N LEU A 10 8.22 -30.22 2.68
CA LEU A 10 7.95 -29.48 1.44
C LEU A 10 6.65 -28.66 1.51
N PHE A 11 5.57 -29.22 2.05
CA PHE A 11 4.30 -28.51 2.20
C PHE A 11 4.40 -27.29 3.14
N LEU A 12 5.22 -27.38 4.18
CA LEU A 12 5.46 -26.30 5.14
C LEU A 12 6.17 -25.09 4.49
N PHE A 13 7.08 -25.32 3.54
CA PHE A 13 7.74 -24.24 2.79
C PHE A 13 6.82 -23.55 1.78
N PHE A 14 5.88 -24.28 1.17
CA PHE A 14 4.92 -23.68 0.23
C PHE A 14 3.87 -22.78 0.92
N VAL A 15 3.45 -23.12 2.14
CA VAL A 15 2.52 -22.29 2.91
C VAL A 15 3.18 -20.97 3.33
N TRP A 16 4.43 -21.00 3.79
CA TRP A 16 5.15 -19.78 4.16
C TRP A 16 5.40 -18.85 2.95
N ALA A 17 5.72 -19.41 1.78
CA ALA A 17 5.90 -18.61 0.57
C ALA A 17 4.60 -17.91 0.11
N ALA A 18 3.42 -18.47 0.43
CA ALA A 18 2.14 -17.85 0.13
C ALA A 18 1.82 -16.65 1.06
N ASP A 19 2.17 -16.72 2.34
CA ASP A 19 2.00 -15.61 3.30
C ASP A 19 2.87 -14.38 2.96
N SER A 20 4.05 -14.58 2.37
CA SER A 20 4.86 -13.45 1.87
C SER A 20 4.26 -12.75 0.65
N CYS A 21 3.40 -13.42 -0.11
CA CYS A 21 2.73 -12.84 -1.28
C CYS A 21 1.40 -12.15 -0.93
N THR A 22 0.76 -12.51 0.19
CA THR A 22 -0.41 -11.77 0.67
C THR A 22 -0.07 -10.36 1.12
N ALA A 23 1.17 -10.11 1.57
CA ALA A 23 1.65 -8.77 1.90
C ALA A 23 1.78 -7.83 0.68
N LEU A 24 1.90 -8.38 -0.53
CA LEU A 24 1.95 -7.59 -1.77
C LEU A 24 0.56 -7.21 -2.32
N LYS A 25 -0.53 -7.79 -1.80
CA LYS A 25 -1.87 -7.55 -2.35
C LYS A 25 -2.45 -6.18 -1.99
N ASP A 26 -1.93 -5.53 -0.95
CA ASP A 26 -2.34 -4.21 -0.51
C ASP A 26 -1.27 -3.15 -0.80
N CYS A 27 -0.65 -3.22 -1.97
CA CYS A 27 0.21 -2.17 -2.49
C CYS A 27 -0.61 -1.21 -3.36
N LYS A 28 -0.59 0.08 -3.05
CA LYS A 28 -1.19 1.14 -3.88
C LYS A 28 -0.18 2.26 -4.11
N PHE A 29 -0.37 2.98 -5.20
CA PHE A 29 0.42 4.17 -5.49
C PHE A 29 -0.27 5.38 -4.90
N CYS A 30 0.36 6.03 -3.92
CA CYS A 30 -0.16 7.25 -3.31
C CYS A 30 0.58 8.48 -3.82
N LYS A 31 -0.15 9.58 -4.02
CA LYS A 31 0.40 10.90 -4.30
C LYS A 31 -0.33 11.97 -3.50
N ASN A 32 0.37 13.07 -3.23
CA ASN A 32 -0.24 14.27 -2.69
C ASN A 32 -0.77 15.12 -3.85
N VAL A 33 -2.06 15.45 -3.82
CA VAL A 33 -2.70 16.31 -4.81
C VAL A 33 -3.22 17.55 -4.10
N THR A 34 -2.78 18.71 -4.54
CA THR A 34 -3.29 20.00 -4.05
C THR A 34 -4.32 20.54 -5.01
N TYR A 35 -5.51 20.76 -4.47
CA TYR A 35 -6.67 21.31 -5.15
C TYR A 35 -6.87 22.77 -4.77
N GLU A 36 -7.14 23.63 -5.73
CA GLU A 36 -7.62 24.99 -5.53
C GLU A 36 -9.00 25.13 -6.17
N ASN A 37 -10.04 25.46 -5.38
CA ASN A 37 -11.41 25.59 -5.88
C ASN A 37 -11.90 24.38 -6.71
N GLY A 38 -11.46 23.17 -6.36
CA GLY A 38 -11.82 21.93 -7.07
C GLY A 38 -10.97 21.62 -8.32
N SER A 39 -9.98 22.44 -8.65
CA SER A 39 -9.02 22.18 -9.73
C SER A 39 -7.66 21.76 -9.17
N VAL A 40 -7.00 20.78 -9.79
CA VAL A 40 -5.65 20.37 -9.40
C VAL A 40 -4.66 21.47 -9.78
N VAL A 41 -4.01 22.06 -8.77
CA VAL A 41 -2.96 23.07 -8.98
C VAL A 41 -1.56 22.51 -8.77
N SER A 42 -1.44 21.40 -8.04
CA SER A 42 -0.17 20.69 -7.86
C SER A 42 -0.40 19.21 -7.64
N SER A 43 0.49 18.37 -8.15
CA SER A 43 0.52 16.94 -7.90
C SER A 43 1.95 16.52 -7.60
N GLY A 44 2.14 15.84 -6.48
CA GLY A 44 3.40 15.21 -6.11
C GLY A 44 3.65 13.92 -6.88
N THR A 45 4.83 13.36 -6.68
CA THR A 45 5.24 12.08 -7.28
C THR A 45 4.44 10.92 -6.69
N GLU A 46 3.95 10.01 -7.55
CA GLU A 46 3.35 8.74 -7.11
C GLU A 46 4.43 7.86 -6.49
N THR A 47 4.21 7.43 -5.25
CA THR A 47 5.09 6.52 -4.51
C THR A 47 4.29 5.28 -4.13
N GLU A 48 4.88 4.11 -4.36
CA GLU A 48 4.27 2.83 -3.98
C GLU A 48 4.36 2.65 -2.46
N TYR A 49 3.23 2.39 -1.82
CA TYR A 49 3.15 2.04 -0.41
C TYR A 49 2.39 0.73 -0.25
N CYS A 50 2.89 -0.13 0.63
CA CYS A 50 2.33 -1.45 0.89
C CYS A 50 2.06 -1.62 2.39
N GLY A 51 1.00 -2.37 2.73
CA GLY A 51 0.72 -2.79 4.10
C GLY A 51 0.50 -1.61 5.06
N THR A 52 1.27 -1.55 6.16
CA THR A 52 1.12 -0.51 7.19
C THR A 52 1.42 0.90 6.69
N ASP A 53 2.33 1.03 5.72
CA ASP A 53 2.66 2.32 5.14
C ASP A 53 1.50 2.86 4.31
N LEU A 54 0.81 1.99 3.56
CA LEU A 54 -0.40 2.36 2.83
C LEU A 54 -1.50 2.84 3.78
N ILE A 55 -1.77 2.09 4.84
CA ILE A 55 -2.76 2.47 5.88
C ILE A 55 -2.40 3.83 6.48
N THR A 56 -1.12 4.09 6.71
CA THR A 56 -0.65 5.37 7.26
C THR A 56 -0.87 6.52 6.28
N GLN A 57 -0.69 6.31 4.97
CA GLN A 57 -0.94 7.32 3.95
C GLN A 57 -2.44 7.57 3.76
N GLU A 58 -3.27 6.53 3.72
CA GLU A 58 -4.73 6.65 3.62
C GLU A 58 -5.36 7.28 4.88
N ALA A 59 -4.73 7.14 6.04
CA ALA A 59 -5.16 7.77 7.29
C ALA A 59 -4.78 9.26 7.39
N LYS A 60 -4.02 9.81 6.44
CA LYS A 60 -3.63 11.23 6.49
C LYS A 60 -4.85 12.11 6.25
N PRO A 61 -5.14 13.05 7.15
CA PRO A 61 -6.25 13.98 6.95
C PRO A 61 -5.94 14.94 5.81
N ASP A 62 -6.99 15.36 5.11
CA ASP A 62 -6.92 16.45 4.14
C ASP A 62 -6.48 17.73 4.85
N VAL A 63 -5.48 18.42 4.29
CA VAL A 63 -4.96 19.66 4.84
C VAL A 63 -5.42 20.82 3.98
N THR A 64 -6.30 21.65 4.51
CA THR A 64 -6.75 22.88 3.84
C THR A 64 -6.04 24.10 4.43
N VAL A 65 -5.35 24.85 3.57
CA VAL A 65 -4.69 26.13 3.90
C VAL A 65 -5.18 27.18 2.91
N GLY A 66 -6.08 28.07 3.37
CA GLY A 66 -6.70 29.07 2.51
C GLY A 66 -7.62 28.44 1.45
N SER A 67 -7.36 28.72 0.17
CA SER A 67 -8.07 28.13 -0.98
C SER A 67 -7.53 26.75 -1.40
N LEU A 68 -6.40 26.33 -0.83
CA LEU A 68 -5.67 25.12 -1.22
C LEU A 68 -6.04 23.96 -0.30
N THR A 69 -6.50 22.85 -0.86
CA THR A 69 -6.75 21.59 -0.15
C THR A 69 -5.80 20.53 -0.68
N THR A 70 -4.89 20.07 0.17
CA THR A 70 -3.99 18.96 -0.16
C THR A 70 -4.59 17.66 0.36
N LYS A 71 -4.75 16.69 -0.54
CA LYS A 71 -5.28 15.35 -0.27
C LYS A 71 -4.25 14.30 -0.64
N VAL A 72 -4.25 13.18 0.08
CA VAL A 72 -3.50 11.99 -0.32
C VAL A 72 -4.43 11.11 -1.14
N GLU A 73 -4.09 10.90 -2.40
CA GLU A 73 -4.83 10.01 -3.28
C GLU A 73 -4.02 8.75 -3.54
N CYS A 74 -4.54 7.60 -3.12
CA CYS A 74 -3.97 6.28 -3.35
C CYS A 74 -4.80 5.52 -4.39
N ARG A 75 -4.15 4.95 -5.42
CA ARG A 75 -4.77 4.17 -6.50
C ARG A 75 -4.21 2.76 -6.61
#